data_AF-C6THQ5-F1
#
_entry.id   AF-C6THQ5-F1
#
_cell.length_a   1.000
_cell.length_b   1.000
_cell.length_c   1.000
_cell.angle_alpha   90.00
_cell.angle_beta   90.00
_cell.angle_gamma   90.00
#
_symmetry.space_group_name_H-M   'P 1'
#
loop_
_entity.id
_entity.type
_entity.pdbx_description
1 polymer ?
#
loop_
_entity_poly.entity_id
_entity_poly.type
_entity_poly.pdbx_seq_one_letter_code
_entity_poly.pdbx_strand_id
1 'polypeptide(L)'
;MATASASCAVSFRNSFGVSKPSDLGFLSSRLNGLRICFPKLPPTPLTASPFPTPLPIVAKRVCPFTGKKSNRANKVSFSNHKTKKLQFVNLQYKRIWWEAGKRYVKLRLSTKALKTIEKNGLDAVAKKAGIDLRKK
;
A
#
# COMPACT_ATOMS: atom_id res chain seq x y z
N MET A 1 -12.94 -21.79 45.61
CA MET A 1 -13.98 -20.81 45.23
C MET A 1 -13.35 -19.70 44.40
N ALA A 2 -13.46 -19.76 43.07
CA ALA A 2 -13.28 -18.59 42.19
C ALA A 2 -13.90 -18.94 40.83
N THR A 3 -14.83 -18.10 40.42
CA THR A 3 -15.82 -18.26 39.34
C THR A 3 -15.23 -18.03 37.95
N ALA A 4 -15.62 -18.87 37.01
CA ALA A 4 -15.35 -18.73 35.58
C ALA A 4 -16.19 -17.60 34.95
N SER A 5 -15.60 -16.86 34.00
CA SER A 5 -16.33 -15.98 33.08
C SER A 5 -15.95 -16.30 31.63
N ALA A 6 -16.93 -16.76 30.88
CA ALA A 6 -16.88 -17.00 29.45
C ALA A 6 -17.15 -15.72 28.65
N SER A 7 -16.48 -15.53 27.52
CA SER A 7 -16.96 -14.60 26.48
C SER A 7 -16.50 -15.05 25.08
N CYS A 8 -17.49 -15.09 24.20
CA CYS A 8 -17.52 -15.69 22.86
C CYS A 8 -16.55 -15.07 21.84
N ALA A 9 -16.05 -15.94 20.96
CA ALA A 9 -15.31 -15.61 19.76
C ALA A 9 -16.26 -15.32 18.58
N VAL A 10 -15.91 -14.34 17.74
CA VAL A 10 -16.45 -14.21 16.38
C VAL A 10 -15.27 -14.07 15.42
N SER A 11 -14.94 -15.17 14.75
CA SER A 11 -13.87 -15.26 13.75
C SER A 11 -14.49 -15.39 12.37
N PHE A 12 -14.42 -14.33 11.56
CA PHE A 12 -14.70 -14.44 10.13
C PHE A 12 -13.45 -14.96 9.41
N ARG A 13 -13.45 -16.25 9.09
CA ARG A 13 -12.52 -16.87 8.13
C ARG A 13 -13.01 -16.56 6.72
N ASN A 14 -12.23 -15.81 5.94
CA ASN A 14 -12.41 -15.78 4.49
C ASN A 14 -11.54 -16.89 3.87
N SER A 15 -12.21 -17.95 3.43
CA SER A 15 -11.64 -19.07 2.69
C SER A 15 -11.24 -18.63 1.27
N PHE A 16 -9.93 -18.54 1.00
CA PHE A 16 -9.42 -18.65 -0.36
C PHE A 16 -8.93 -20.08 -0.56
N GLY A 17 -9.86 -20.95 -0.98
CA GLY A 17 -9.55 -22.26 -1.51
C GLY A 17 -9.23 -22.13 -3.00
N VAL A 18 -7.96 -22.31 -3.36
CA VAL A 18 -7.54 -22.62 -4.73
C VAL A 18 -6.89 -24.00 -4.64
N SER A 19 -7.63 -25.02 -5.03
CA SER A 19 -7.15 -26.40 -5.04
C SER A 19 -7.48 -27.08 -6.37
N LYS A 20 -6.42 -27.69 -6.92
CA LYS A 20 -6.34 -28.73 -7.97
C LYS A 20 -6.38 -28.27 -9.44
N PRO A 21 -5.24 -28.39 -10.17
CA PRO A 21 -5.32 -28.72 -11.58
C PRO A 21 -5.66 -30.21 -11.72
N SER A 22 -6.59 -30.47 -12.64
CA SER A 22 -7.10 -31.77 -13.05
C SER A 22 -6.02 -32.69 -13.61
N ASP A 23 -6.02 -33.93 -13.12
CA ASP A 23 -5.43 -35.12 -13.76
C ASP A 23 -5.84 -35.20 -15.23
N LEU A 24 -4.90 -34.95 -16.15
CA LEU A 24 -4.98 -35.43 -17.53
C LEU A 24 -3.89 -36.48 -17.70
N GLY A 25 -4.26 -37.72 -17.38
CA GLY A 25 -3.48 -38.89 -17.74
C GLY A 25 -3.49 -39.06 -19.25
N PHE A 26 -2.32 -39.11 -19.86
CA PHE A 26 -2.14 -39.71 -21.18
C PHE A 26 -0.81 -40.47 -21.22
N LEU A 27 -0.97 -41.79 -21.35
CA LEU A 27 -0.20 -42.71 -22.19
C LEU A 27 1.29 -42.94 -21.87
N SER A 28 1.49 -44.00 -21.08
CA SER A 28 2.55 -45.00 -21.20
C SER A 28 3.26 -45.01 -22.57
N SER A 29 4.52 -44.59 -22.60
CA SER A 29 5.47 -45.03 -23.63
C SER A 29 6.61 -45.78 -22.94
N ARG A 30 6.71 -47.07 -23.27
CA ARG A 30 7.77 -47.97 -22.84
C ARG A 30 9.01 -47.67 -23.68
N LEU A 31 9.95 -46.90 -23.13
CA LEU A 31 11.32 -46.91 -23.61
C LEU A 31 12.21 -47.45 -22.49
N ASN A 32 12.90 -48.53 -22.85
CA ASN A 32 13.81 -49.27 -21.99
C ASN A 32 14.81 -48.34 -21.32
N GLY A 33 14.96 -48.53 -20.00
CA GLY A 33 16.21 -48.29 -19.30
C GLY A 33 16.72 -46.85 -19.27
N LEU A 34 16.16 -46.03 -18.37
CA LEU A 34 16.95 -45.05 -17.62
C LEU A 34 16.10 -44.55 -16.42
N ARG A 35 16.33 -45.09 -15.22
CA ARG A 35 15.81 -44.50 -13.98
C ARG A 35 16.77 -43.41 -13.53
N ILE A 36 16.46 -42.15 -13.84
CA ILE A 36 17.15 -41.00 -13.25
C ILE A 36 16.58 -40.79 -11.84
N CYS A 37 17.27 -41.31 -10.82
CA CYS A 37 17.00 -40.96 -9.42
C CYS A 37 17.46 -39.52 -9.17
N PHE A 38 16.52 -38.56 -9.13
CA PHE A 38 16.81 -37.24 -8.62
C PHE A 38 16.87 -37.29 -7.08
N PRO A 39 17.94 -36.81 -6.42
CA PRO A 39 17.95 -36.65 -4.98
C PRO A 39 16.88 -35.62 -4.60
N LYS A 40 15.97 -36.02 -3.70
CA LYS A 40 14.94 -35.15 -3.13
C LYS A 40 15.64 -34.13 -2.23
N LEU A 41 16.01 -32.98 -2.79
CA LEU A 41 16.55 -31.86 -2.03
C LEU A 41 15.46 -31.38 -1.04
N PRO A 42 15.75 -31.25 0.26
CA PRO A 42 14.78 -30.75 1.22
C PRO A 42 14.37 -29.31 0.87
N PRO A 43 13.11 -28.91 1.08
CA PRO A 43 12.69 -27.54 0.85
C PRO A 43 13.39 -26.64 1.87
N THR A 44 14.31 -25.80 1.39
CA THR A 44 14.86 -24.70 2.18
C THR A 44 13.70 -23.76 2.51
N PRO A 45 13.49 -23.37 3.79
CA PRO A 45 12.50 -22.36 4.10
C PRO A 45 13.02 -21.04 3.54
N LEU A 46 12.44 -20.59 2.43
CA LEU A 46 12.66 -19.25 1.93
C LEU A 46 12.17 -18.28 3.00
N THR A 47 13.09 -17.76 3.80
CA THR A 47 12.85 -16.60 4.68
C THR A 47 12.50 -15.42 3.77
N ALA A 48 11.20 -15.24 3.52
CA ALA A 48 10.68 -14.11 2.78
C ALA A 48 10.94 -12.83 3.59
N SER A 49 12.03 -12.13 3.28
CA SER A 49 12.23 -10.76 3.71
C SER A 49 11.08 -9.91 3.16
N PRO A 50 10.32 -9.17 3.99
CA PRO A 50 9.34 -8.23 3.48
C PRO A 50 10.12 -7.04 2.94
N PHE A 51 10.50 -7.08 1.65
CA PHE A 51 10.97 -5.87 0.99
C PHE A 51 9.81 -4.87 1.00
N PRO A 52 9.97 -3.69 1.63
CA PRO A 52 8.93 -2.67 1.57
C PRO A 52 8.81 -2.24 0.11
N THR A 53 7.65 -2.51 -0.49
CA THR A 53 7.34 -2.10 -1.86
C THR A 53 7.53 -0.58 -1.98
N PRO A 54 8.35 -0.09 -2.94
CA PRO A 54 8.46 1.33 -3.17
C PRO A 54 7.08 1.84 -3.58
N LEU A 55 6.50 2.73 -2.78
CA LEU A 55 5.23 3.37 -3.12
C LEU A 55 5.37 3.99 -4.52
N PRO A 56 4.51 3.61 -5.48
CA PRO A 56 4.64 4.11 -6.84
C PRO A 56 4.56 5.63 -6.83
N ILE A 57 5.16 6.31 -7.81
CA ILE A 57 4.91 7.73 -8.05
C ILE A 57 3.43 7.84 -8.39
N VAL A 58 2.62 8.11 -7.37
CA VAL A 58 1.17 8.05 -7.50
C VAL A 58 0.72 9.27 -8.32
N ALA A 59 0.41 9.06 -9.60
CA ALA A 59 -0.24 10.05 -10.49
C ALA A 59 -1.67 10.43 -10.03
N LYS A 60 -2.07 10.13 -8.79
CA LYS A 60 -3.37 10.50 -8.20
C LYS A 60 -3.25 11.85 -7.50
N ARG A 61 -4.26 12.73 -7.62
CA ARG A 61 -4.32 14.06 -6.94
C ARG A 61 -4.60 13.93 -5.43
N VAL A 62 -3.70 13.26 -4.72
CA VAL A 62 -3.74 13.05 -3.27
C VAL A 62 -2.45 13.55 -2.63
N CYS A 63 -2.54 14.21 -1.48
CA CYS A 63 -1.36 14.61 -0.71
C CYS A 63 -0.83 13.40 0.09
N PRO A 64 0.45 13.03 -0.03
CA PRO A 64 0.97 11.83 0.62
C PRO A 64 1.01 11.96 2.16
N PHE A 65 1.29 13.16 2.70
CA PHE A 65 1.41 13.36 4.15
C PHE A 65 0.07 13.50 4.86
N THR A 66 -0.90 14.14 4.23
CA THR A 66 -2.20 14.45 4.87
C THR A 66 -3.35 13.57 4.36
N GLY A 67 -3.14 12.77 3.32
CA GLY A 67 -4.19 11.96 2.69
C GLY A 67 -5.32 12.75 2.02
N LYS A 68 -5.17 14.07 1.88
CA LYS A 68 -6.22 14.93 1.29
C LYS A 68 -6.49 14.52 -0.15
N LYS A 69 -7.76 14.26 -0.45
CA LYS A 69 -8.30 13.88 -1.76
C LYS A 69 -9.23 14.96 -2.31
N SER A 70 -9.49 14.91 -3.61
CA SER A 70 -10.49 15.78 -4.24
C SER A 70 -11.88 15.53 -3.69
N ASN A 71 -12.65 16.60 -3.49
CA ASN A 71 -14.04 16.54 -3.03
C ASN A 71 -15.01 16.54 -4.23
N ARG A 72 -16.09 15.77 -4.16
CA ARG A 72 -17.20 15.82 -5.13
C ARG A 72 -18.21 16.85 -4.66
N ALA A 73 -18.40 17.89 -5.45
CA ALA A 73 -19.32 18.99 -5.15
C ALA A 73 -20.30 19.22 -6.32
N ASN A 74 -21.31 20.06 -6.12
CA ASN A 74 -22.15 20.56 -7.20
C ASN A 74 -21.72 21.99 -7.55
N LYS A 75 -21.78 22.37 -8.83
CA LYS A 75 -21.89 23.76 -9.28
C LYS A 75 -23.38 24.05 -9.36
N VAL A 76 -23.85 25.04 -8.60
CA VAL A 76 -25.26 25.46 -8.58
C VAL A 76 -25.35 26.74 -9.41
N SER A 77 -26.25 26.76 -10.38
CA SER A 77 -26.56 27.96 -11.17
C SER A 77 -27.58 28.85 -10.46
N PHE A 78 -27.82 30.05 -10.97
CA PHE A 78 -28.83 30.96 -10.46
C PHE A 78 -30.25 30.33 -10.46
N SER A 79 -30.58 29.52 -11.47
CA SER A 79 -31.85 28.76 -11.53
C SER A 79 -31.83 27.46 -10.70
N ASN A 80 -30.87 27.31 -9.79
CA ASN A 80 -30.66 26.12 -8.96
C ASN A 80 -30.38 24.80 -9.71
N HIS A 81 -30.09 24.83 -11.02
CA HIS A 81 -29.61 23.65 -11.73
C HIS A 81 -28.24 23.19 -11.19
N LYS A 82 -28.12 21.89 -10.84
CA LYS A 82 -26.97 21.31 -10.14
C LYS A 82 -26.12 20.44 -11.09
N THR A 83 -24.94 20.92 -11.45
CA THR A 83 -23.96 20.16 -12.25
C THR A 83 -22.88 19.55 -11.35
N LYS A 84 -22.51 18.28 -11.52
CA LYS A 84 -21.44 17.65 -10.73
C LYS A 84 -20.08 18.27 -11.10
N LYS A 85 -19.27 18.62 -10.11
CA LYS A 85 -17.87 19.05 -10.29
C LYS A 85 -16.95 18.45 -9.23
N LEU A 86 -15.66 18.39 -9.53
CA LEU A 86 -14.63 18.02 -8.56
C LEU A 86 -13.92 19.29 -8.06
N GLN A 87 -13.77 19.42 -6.74
CA GLN A 87 -12.90 20.40 -6.10
C GLN A 87 -11.56 19.73 -5.83
N PHE A 88 -10.51 20.20 -6.50
CA PHE A 88 -9.18 19.63 -6.39
C PHE A 88 -8.44 20.14 -5.15
N VAL A 89 -7.53 19.29 -4.64
CA VAL A 89 -6.58 19.70 -3.60
C VAL A 89 -5.57 20.66 -4.24
N ASN A 90 -5.27 21.76 -3.55
CA ASN A 90 -4.20 22.69 -3.95
C ASN A 90 -2.82 22.02 -3.75
N LEU A 91 -2.43 21.18 -4.69
CA LEU A 91 -1.16 20.47 -4.73
C LEU A 91 -0.10 21.30 -5.46
N GLN A 92 1.06 21.42 -4.85
CA GLN A 92 2.19 22.21 -5.35
C GLN A 92 3.45 21.35 -5.35
N TYR A 93 4.26 21.48 -6.41
CA TYR A 93 5.60 20.91 -6.44
C TYR A 93 6.55 21.85 -5.72
N LYS A 94 7.13 21.41 -4.61
CA LYS A 94 8.04 22.21 -3.79
C LYS A 94 9.26 21.38 -3.38
N ARG A 95 10.38 22.06 -3.23
CA ARG A 95 11.59 21.53 -2.61
C ARG A 95 11.56 21.91 -1.14
N ILE A 96 11.70 20.95 -0.24
CA ILE A 96 11.78 21.19 1.19
C ILE A 96 13.16 20.77 1.67
N TRP A 97 13.76 21.58 2.54
CA TRP A 97 15.01 21.25 3.21
C TRP A 97 14.78 20.17 4.27
N TRP A 98 15.61 19.14 4.27
CA TRP A 98 15.59 18.08 5.26
C TRP A 98 16.88 18.11 6.08
N GLU A 99 16.78 18.53 7.34
CA GLU A 99 17.93 18.76 8.23
C GLU A 99 18.76 17.49 8.43
N ALA A 100 18.13 16.35 8.72
CA ALA A 100 18.84 15.10 9.02
C ALA A 100 19.59 14.53 7.81
N GLY A 101 19.13 14.81 6.59
CA GLY A 101 19.79 14.36 5.35
C GLY A 101 20.63 15.44 4.67
N LYS A 102 20.67 16.66 5.21
CA LYS A 102 21.37 17.84 4.65
C LYS A 102 21.11 18.03 3.14
N ARG A 103 19.87 17.80 2.69
CA ARG A 103 19.50 17.85 1.27
C ARG A 103 18.08 18.37 1.08
N TYR A 104 17.80 18.82 -0.14
CA TYR A 104 16.44 19.14 -0.56
C TYR A 104 15.70 17.90 -1.05
N VAL A 105 14.45 17.74 -0.61
CA VAL A 105 13.52 16.68 -1.07
C VAL A 105 12.45 17.31 -1.96
N LYS A 106 12.28 16.77 -3.17
CA LYS A 106 11.24 17.21 -4.12
C LYS A 106 9.93 16.51 -3.78
N LEU A 107 8.93 17.26 -3.32
CA LEU A 107 7.64 16.72 -2.89
C LEU A 107 6.48 17.43 -3.59
N ARG A 108 5.42 16.65 -3.89
CA ARG A 108 4.12 17.19 -4.29
C ARG A 108 3.20 17.26 -3.07
N LEU A 109 2.96 18.47 -2.56
CA LEU A 109 2.31 18.69 -1.27
C LEU A 109 1.07 19.54 -1.37
N SER A 110 0.15 19.34 -0.42
CA SER A 110 -0.92 20.32 -0.20
C SER A 110 -0.39 21.52 0.57
N THR A 111 -0.95 22.70 0.35
CA THR A 111 -0.59 23.90 1.13
C THR A 111 -0.80 23.73 2.64
N LYS A 112 -1.77 22.90 3.04
CA LYS A 112 -1.99 22.56 4.44
C LYS A 112 -0.90 21.65 5.00
N ALA A 113 -0.36 20.74 4.19
CA ALA A 113 0.81 19.94 4.59
C ALA A 113 2.05 20.82 4.79
N LEU A 114 2.27 21.83 3.94
CA LEU A 114 3.35 22.81 4.14
C LEU A 114 3.24 23.49 5.52
N LYS A 115 2.06 24.01 5.86
CA LYS A 115 1.81 24.60 7.20
C LYS A 115 2.06 23.63 8.34
N THR A 116 1.73 22.35 8.17
CA THR A 116 1.98 21.32 9.19
C THR A 116 3.47 21.01 9.34
N ILE A 117 4.22 20.99 8.23
CA ILE A 117 5.67 20.80 8.22
C ILE A 117 6.37 21.98 8.90
N GLU A 118 5.95 23.21 8.63
CA GLU A 118 6.46 24.40 9.31
C GLU A 118 6.20 24.36 10.82
N LYS A 119 5.04 23.88 11.25
CA LYS A 119 4.67 23.82 12.67
C LYS A 119 5.37 22.70 13.45
N ASN A 120 5.43 21.49 12.88
CA ASN A 120 5.84 20.28 13.61
C ASN A 120 7.22 19.75 13.18
N GLY A 121 7.79 20.27 12.09
CA GLY A 121 8.96 19.72 11.43
C GLY A 121 8.64 18.63 10.40
N LEU A 122 9.56 18.41 9.44
CA LEU A 122 9.37 17.45 8.34
C LEU A 122 9.37 15.99 8.84
N ASP A 123 10.27 15.64 9.75
CA ASP A 123 10.45 14.27 10.24
C ASP A 123 9.23 13.74 10.98
N ALA A 124 8.63 14.58 11.85
CA ALA A 124 7.43 14.22 12.59
C ALA A 124 6.24 13.94 11.65
N VAL A 125 6.09 14.77 10.62
CA VAL A 125 5.00 14.63 9.64
C VAL A 125 5.23 13.42 8.73
N ALA A 126 6.48 13.15 8.34
CA ALA A 126 6.85 11.97 7.57
C ALA A 126 6.61 10.66 8.34
N LYS A 127 7.00 10.61 9.62
CA LYS A 127 6.76 9.46 10.51
C LYS A 127 5.27 9.18 10.66
N LYS A 128 4.46 10.21 10.87
CA LYS A 128 3.00 10.07 10.98
C LYS A 128 2.35 9.52 9.71
N ALA A 129 2.90 9.87 8.54
CA ALA A 129 2.40 9.42 7.25
C ALA A 129 2.98 8.05 6.81
N GLY A 130 3.99 7.51 7.52
CA GLY A 130 4.67 6.28 7.13
C GLY A 130 5.51 6.43 5.85
N ILE A 131 6.11 7.60 5.61
CA ILE A 131 6.88 7.89 4.40
C ILE A 131 8.38 7.95 4.73
N ASP A 132 9.16 7.11 4.05
CA ASP A 132 10.63 7.16 4.13
C ASP A 132 11.18 8.32 3.30
N LEU A 133 11.74 9.34 3.95
CA LEU A 133 12.34 10.50 3.28
C LEU A 133 13.60 10.15 2.47
N ARG A 134 14.28 9.04 2.77
CA ARG A 134 15.46 8.58 2.02
C ARG A 134 15.12 8.12 0.60
N LYS A 135 13.91 7.60 0.39
CA LYS A 135 13.44 7.10 -0.91
C LYS A 135 12.85 8.20 -1.81
N LYS A 136 12.82 9.45 -1.34
CA LYS A 136 12.21 10.61 -2.02
C LYS A 136 13.23 11.62 -2.54
#